data_AF-A0A4Z2EPU0-F1
#
_entry.id   AF-A0A4Z2EPU0-F1
#
_cell.length_a   1.000
_cell.length_b   1.000
_cell.length_c   1.000
_cell.angle_alpha   90.00
_cell.angle_beta   90.00
_cell.angle_gamma   90.00
#
_symmetry.space_group_name_H-M   'P 1'
#
loop_
_entity.id
_entity.type
_entity.pdbx_description
1 polymer ?
#
loop_
_entity_poly.entity_id
_entity_poly.type
_entity_poly.pdbx_seq_one_letter_code
_entity_poly.pdbx_strand_id
1 'polypeptide(L)'
;MNILQPEPGDWSNYLHRFMAGKVVYGSWHNHVNGWWKKKQTYAKLHYMFYEDLAEDTGREIDKLCCFLGLSRSDEVKKRVTDGVHFDNMKKDDMANYSTNPFMDFKISPFMRKGKVGDWKNHFSAAQSEQFDEDYEKKMTDVTLQFRSEI
;
A
#
# COMPACT_ATOMS: atom_id res chain seq x y z
N MET A 1 -11.83 10.55 -5.84
CA MET A 1 -10.68 11.47 -5.69
C MET A 1 -10.87 12.31 -4.44
N ASN A 2 -9.80 12.55 -3.67
CA ASN A 2 -9.86 13.37 -2.45
C ASN A 2 -9.69 14.85 -2.82
N ILE A 3 -10.70 15.68 -2.50
CA ILE A 3 -10.74 17.10 -2.90
C ILE A 3 -9.87 18.03 -2.02
N LEU A 4 -9.27 17.52 -0.95
CA LEU A 4 -8.37 18.28 -0.07
C LEU A 4 -6.92 18.26 -0.56
N GLN A 5 -6.60 17.38 -1.51
CA GLN A 5 -5.26 17.26 -2.07
C GLN A 5 -5.10 18.22 -3.25
N PRO A 6 -3.89 18.75 -3.51
CA PRO A 6 -3.63 19.50 -4.73
C PRO A 6 -3.94 18.65 -5.96
N GLU A 7 -4.43 19.28 -7.02
CA GLU A 7 -4.66 18.60 -8.31
C GLU A 7 -3.42 17.82 -8.74
N PRO A 8 -3.57 16.54 -9.14
CA PRO A 8 -2.42 15.70 -9.47
C PRO A 8 -1.80 16.07 -10.81
N GLY A 9 -2.56 16.69 -11.72
CA GLY A 9 -2.19 16.85 -13.13
C GLY A 9 -2.30 15.53 -13.89
N ASP A 10 -1.68 15.45 -15.06
CA ASP A 10 -1.56 14.18 -15.78
C ASP A 10 -0.61 13.20 -15.06
N TRP A 11 -0.67 11.95 -15.50
CA TRP A 11 0.12 10.86 -14.95
C TRP A 11 1.63 11.14 -14.93
N SER A 12 2.20 11.67 -16.01
CA SER A 12 3.64 11.93 -16.12
C SER A 12 4.10 12.99 -15.13
N ASN A 13 3.33 14.07 -15.00
CA ASN A 13 3.60 15.13 -14.04
C ASN A 13 3.47 14.63 -12.59
N TYR A 14 2.47 13.79 -12.30
CA TYR A 14 2.33 13.17 -10.98
C TYR A 14 3.52 12.25 -10.66
N LEU A 15 3.95 11.40 -11.61
CA LEU A 15 5.09 10.50 -11.43
C LEU A 15 6.37 11.27 -11.11
N HIS A 16 6.68 12.34 -11.85
CA HIS A 16 7.86 13.18 -11.57
C HIS A 16 7.82 13.80 -10.17
N ARG A 17 6.64 14.29 -9.74
CA ARG A 17 6.47 14.82 -8.38
C ARG A 17 6.64 13.75 -7.32
N PHE A 18 6.11 12.55 -7.55
CA PHE A 18 6.26 11.41 -6.65
C PHE A 18 7.74 11.03 -6.48
N MET A 19 8.48 10.87 -7.58
CA MET A 19 9.92 10.57 -7.56
C MET A 19 10.72 11.65 -6.82
N ALA A 20 10.34 12.91 -6.98
CA ALA A 20 10.95 14.05 -6.28
C ALA A 20 10.50 14.19 -4.81
N GLY A 21 9.58 13.36 -4.32
CA GLY A 21 8.99 13.47 -2.97
C GLY A 21 8.15 14.73 -2.76
N LYS A 22 7.65 15.35 -3.83
CA LYS A 22 6.81 16.57 -3.84
C LYS A 22 5.32 16.23 -3.86
N VAL A 23 4.95 15.28 -3.01
CA VAL A 23 3.58 14.82 -2.77
C VAL A 23 3.29 14.87 -1.27
N VAL A 24 2.02 14.73 -0.89
CA VAL A 24 1.66 14.71 0.54
C VAL A 24 2.35 13.55 1.24
N TYR A 25 2.86 13.81 2.45
CA TYR A 25 3.75 12.96 3.25
C TYR A 25 5.19 12.79 2.72
N GLY A 26 5.56 13.43 1.61
CA GLY A 26 6.95 13.52 1.16
C GLY A 26 7.45 12.32 0.34
N SER A 27 8.74 12.00 0.45
CA SER A 27 9.39 10.90 -0.29
C SER A 27 8.99 9.54 0.25
N TRP A 28 8.35 8.71 -0.60
CA TRP A 28 8.05 7.31 -0.30
C TRP A 28 9.31 6.52 0.08
N HIS A 29 10.41 6.69 -0.66
CA HIS A 29 11.69 6.03 -0.40
C HIS A 29 12.21 6.31 1.01
N ASN A 30 12.19 7.59 1.44
CA ASN A 30 12.61 7.97 2.78
C ASN A 30 11.68 7.38 3.84
N HIS A 31 10.37 7.36 3.57
CA HIS A 31 9.37 6.84 4.49
C HIS A 31 9.59 5.34 4.77
N VAL A 32 9.66 4.52 3.72
CA VAL A 32 9.81 3.06 3.90
C VAL A 32 11.18 2.68 4.46
N ASN A 33 12.27 3.31 4.00
CA ASN A 33 13.60 3.06 4.54
C ASN A 33 13.73 3.50 6.01
N GLY A 34 13.13 4.64 6.37
CA GLY A 34 13.13 5.12 7.75
C GLY A 34 12.43 4.15 8.70
N TRP A 35 11.23 3.69 8.32
CA TRP A 35 10.48 2.72 9.12
C TRP A 35 11.13 1.34 9.14
N TRP A 36 11.75 0.89 8.05
CA TRP A 36 12.50 -0.36 8.03
C TRP A 36 13.69 -0.34 8.99
N LYS A 37 14.50 0.73 8.97
CA LYS A 37 15.58 0.93 9.95
C LYS A 37 15.04 0.97 11.39
N LYS A 38 13.88 1.61 11.60
CA LYS A 38 13.25 1.66 12.92
C LYS A 38 12.81 0.27 13.39
N LYS A 39 12.24 -0.56 12.51
CA LYS A 39 11.85 -1.95 12.82
C LYS A 39 13.02 -2.75 13.42
N GLN A 40 14.23 -2.57 12.89
CA GLN A 40 15.42 -3.29 13.37
C GLN A 40 15.80 -2.95 14.82
N THR A 41 15.39 -1.79 15.32
CA THR A 41 15.76 -1.29 16.65
C THR A 41 14.59 -1.21 17.62
N TYR A 42 13.35 -1.42 17.16
CA TYR A 42 12.15 -1.24 17.95
C TYR A 42 11.21 -2.44 17.82
N ALA A 43 11.30 -3.35 18.80
CA ALA A 43 10.54 -4.59 18.83
C ALA A 43 9.01 -4.44 18.85
N LYS A 44 8.49 -3.26 19.23
CA LYS A 44 7.04 -2.97 19.23
C LYS A 44 6.55 -2.43 17.88
N LEU A 45 7.19 -2.80 16.79
CA LEU A 45 6.83 -2.43 15.43
C LEU A 45 6.64 -3.68 14.58
N HIS A 46 5.42 -3.90 14.10
CA HIS A 46 5.11 -4.91 13.10
C HIS A 46 5.13 -4.30 11.71
N TYR A 47 6.03 -4.77 10.86
CA TYR A 47 6.18 -4.27 9.49
C TYR A 47 5.67 -5.35 8.53
N MET A 48 4.71 -4.98 7.70
CA MET A 48 4.04 -5.86 6.73
C MET A 48 4.24 -5.33 5.31
N PHE A 49 4.10 -6.22 4.34
CA PHE A 49 4.08 -5.88 2.92
C PHE A 49 2.65 -6.07 2.39
N TYR A 50 2.22 -5.17 1.51
CA TYR A 50 0.90 -5.28 0.89
C TYR A 50 0.82 -6.54 0.01
N GLU A 51 1.94 -6.91 -0.60
CA GLU A 51 2.05 -8.07 -1.48
C GLU A 51 1.91 -9.39 -0.70
N ASP A 52 2.45 -9.44 0.52
CA ASP A 52 2.26 -10.60 1.41
C ASP A 52 0.80 -10.75 1.85
N LEU A 53 0.13 -9.63 2.11
CA LEU A 53 -1.31 -9.60 2.43
C LEU A 53 -2.15 -10.06 1.23
N ALA A 54 -1.78 -9.66 0.02
CA ALA A 54 -2.50 -10.04 -1.19
C ALA A 54 -2.27 -11.52 -1.57
N GLU A 55 -1.08 -12.04 -1.31
CA GLU A 55 -0.72 -13.45 -1.58
C GLU A 55 -1.32 -14.42 -0.55
N ASP A 56 -1.22 -14.11 0.74
CA ASP A 56 -1.73 -14.96 1.81
C ASP A 56 -2.16 -14.14 3.04
N THR A 57 -3.39 -13.63 2.98
CA THR A 57 -4.02 -12.87 4.08
C THR A 57 -4.02 -13.65 5.40
N GLY A 58 -4.24 -14.97 5.35
CA GLY A 58 -4.33 -15.82 6.55
C GLY A 58 -3.01 -15.87 7.30
N ARG A 59 -1.90 -16.09 6.57
CA ARG A 59 -0.54 -16.05 7.11
C ARG A 59 -0.19 -14.71 7.74
N GLU A 60 -0.57 -13.60 7.09
CA GLU A 60 -0.31 -12.27 7.66
C GLU A 60 -1.17 -11.98 8.90
N ILE A 61 -2.41 -12.48 8.95
CA ILE A 61 -3.25 -12.43 10.17
C ILE A 61 -2.61 -13.24 11.31
N ASP A 62 -2.06 -14.41 11.04
CA ASP A 62 -1.36 -15.21 12.06
C ASP A 62 -0.13 -14.47 12.60
N LYS A 63 0.68 -13.87 11.71
CA LYS A 63 1.83 -13.02 12.12
C LYS A 63 1.39 -11.85 12.99
N LEU A 64 0.28 -11.19 12.63
CA LEU A 64 -0.27 -10.08 13.41
C LEU A 64 -0.79 -10.54 14.78
N CYS A 65 -1.45 -11.70 14.86
CA CYS A 65 -1.88 -12.29 16.12
C CYS A 65 -0.68 -12.58 17.03
N CYS A 66 0.38 -13.20 16.50
CA CYS A 66 1.62 -13.44 17.24
C CYS A 66 2.24 -12.13 17.76
N PHE A 67 2.32 -11.10 16.92
CA PHE A 67 2.85 -9.80 17.33
C PHE A 67 2.04 -9.14 18.45
N LEU A 68 0.71 -9.24 18.40
CA LEU A 68 -0.19 -8.70 19.41
C LEU A 68 -0.30 -9.58 20.67
N GLY A 69 0.36 -10.75 20.71
CA GLY A 69 0.24 -11.71 21.81
C GLY A 69 -1.16 -12.33 21.91
N LEU A 70 -1.87 -12.46 20.78
CA LEU A 70 -3.23 -12.99 20.72
C LEU A 70 -3.23 -14.45 20.25
N SER A 71 -3.98 -15.29 20.96
CA SER A 71 -4.39 -16.61 20.47
C SER A 71 -5.86 -16.57 20.06
N ARG A 72 -6.15 -16.87 18.79
CA ARG A 72 -7.50 -16.79 18.20
C ARG A 72 -7.84 -18.12 17.54
N SER A 73 -9.11 -18.52 17.66
CA SER A 73 -9.59 -19.73 16.98
C SER A 73 -9.57 -19.55 15.46
N ASP A 74 -9.47 -20.66 14.74
CA ASP A 74 -9.50 -20.65 13.27
C ASP A 74 -10.82 -20.06 12.73
N GLU A 75 -11.92 -20.23 13.47
CA GLU A 75 -13.20 -19.60 13.14
C GLU A 75 -13.14 -18.07 13.18
N VAL A 76 -12.50 -17.49 14.21
CA VAL A 76 -12.33 -16.03 14.32
C VAL A 76 -11.40 -15.53 13.22
N LYS A 77 -10.28 -16.24 12.99
CA LYS A 77 -9.34 -15.88 11.92
C LYS A 77 -10.02 -15.90 10.55
N LYS A 78 -10.77 -16.96 10.24
CA LYS A 78 -11.55 -17.07 9.00
C LYS A 78 -12.54 -15.92 8.85
N ARG A 79 -13.28 -15.59 9.90
CA ARG A 79 -14.23 -14.47 9.89
C ARG A 79 -13.57 -13.13 9.58
N VAL A 80 -12.38 -12.89 10.14
CA VAL A 80 -11.58 -11.69 9.83
C VAL A 80 -11.12 -11.74 8.38
N THR A 81 -10.51 -12.83 7.93
CA THR A 81 -10.06 -13.00 6.53
C THR A 81 -11.19 -12.74 5.54
N ASP A 82 -12.36 -13.34 5.76
CA ASP A 82 -13.53 -13.15 4.92
C ASP A 82 -13.99 -11.68 4.94
N GLY A 83 -14.05 -11.05 6.12
CA GLY A 83 -14.46 -9.65 6.27
C GLY A 83 -13.53 -8.65 5.58
N VAL A 84 -12.22 -8.89 5.63
CA VAL A 84 -11.20 -8.02 5.00
C VAL A 84 -10.94 -8.34 3.53
N HIS A 85 -11.63 -9.33 2.96
CA HIS A 85 -11.54 -9.60 1.52
C HIS A 85 -11.97 -8.36 0.74
N PHE A 86 -11.23 -8.01 -0.32
CA PHE A 86 -11.39 -6.73 -1.03
C PHE A 86 -12.83 -6.47 -1.49
N ASP A 87 -13.49 -7.48 -2.07
CA ASP A 87 -14.87 -7.34 -2.55
C ASP A 87 -15.89 -7.12 -1.42
N ASN A 88 -15.59 -7.60 -0.22
CA ASN A 88 -16.43 -7.39 0.96
C ASN A 88 -16.21 -5.98 1.50
N MET A 89 -14.95 -5.58 1.70
CA MET A 89 -14.61 -4.21 2.12
C MET A 89 -15.11 -3.14 1.14
N LYS A 90 -15.12 -3.44 -0.17
CA LYS A 90 -15.62 -2.53 -1.21
C LYS A 90 -17.12 -2.25 -1.09
N LYS A 91 -17.89 -3.22 -0.58
CA LYS A 91 -19.35 -3.12 -0.37
C LYS A 91 -19.71 -2.58 1.01
N ASP A 92 -18.76 -2.54 1.95
CA ASP A 92 -18.97 -2.07 3.32
C ASP A 92 -18.79 -0.55 3.42
N ASP A 93 -19.86 0.17 3.72
CA ASP A 93 -19.87 1.63 3.86
C ASP A 93 -19.01 2.15 5.02
N MET A 94 -18.67 1.30 6.00
CA MET A 94 -17.76 1.63 7.08
C MET A 94 -16.29 1.56 6.65
N ALA A 95 -15.99 0.85 5.56
CA ALA A 95 -14.62 0.62 5.08
C ALA A 95 -14.32 1.29 3.74
N ASN A 96 -15.32 1.46 2.87
CA ASN A 96 -15.12 1.90 1.48
C ASN A 96 -15.07 3.42 1.29
N TYR A 97 -15.22 4.22 2.35
CA TYR A 97 -15.26 5.69 2.35
C TYR A 97 -16.46 6.33 1.61
N SER A 98 -17.52 5.59 1.29
CA SER A 98 -18.71 6.07 0.56
C SER A 98 -19.44 7.22 1.28
N THR A 99 -19.31 7.28 2.60
CA THR A 99 -19.94 8.29 3.45
C THR A 99 -19.07 9.53 3.67
N ASN A 100 -17.83 9.55 3.14
CA ASN A 100 -16.91 10.68 3.34
C ASN A 100 -17.19 11.82 2.32
N PRO A 101 -17.57 13.03 2.77
CA PRO A 101 -17.95 14.12 1.87
C PRO A 101 -16.78 14.71 1.07
N PHE A 102 -15.54 14.42 1.45
CA PHE A 102 -14.34 14.91 0.76
C PHE A 102 -13.87 13.98 -0.37
N MET A 103 -14.64 12.94 -0.68
CA MET A 103 -14.30 11.95 -1.69
C MET A 103 -15.29 11.98 -2.85
N ASP A 104 -14.82 12.35 -4.04
CA ASP A 104 -15.61 12.26 -5.27
C ASP A 104 -15.43 10.88 -5.94
N PHE A 105 -16.40 10.01 -5.77
CA PHE A 105 -16.38 8.65 -6.32
C PHE A 105 -16.78 8.58 -7.80
N LYS A 106 -17.30 9.66 -8.39
CA LYS A 106 -17.55 9.73 -9.85
C LYS A 106 -16.23 9.78 -10.62
N ILE A 107 -15.19 10.36 -10.03
CA ILE A 107 -13.83 10.39 -10.61
C ILE A 107 -13.12 9.05 -10.39
N SER A 108 -13.07 8.60 -9.13
CA SER A 108 -12.50 7.29 -8.78
C SER A 108 -13.00 6.86 -7.41
N PRO A 109 -13.46 5.61 -7.24
CA PRO A 109 -13.77 5.05 -5.93
C PRO A 109 -12.50 4.89 -5.09
N PHE A 110 -12.65 4.90 -3.77
CA PHE A 110 -11.55 4.63 -2.82
C PHE A 110 -11.04 3.19 -2.96
N MET A 111 -11.95 2.21 -2.87
CA MET A 111 -11.66 0.79 -3.14
C MET A 111 -11.61 0.53 -4.66
N ARG A 112 -10.49 0.89 -5.30
CA ARG A 112 -10.34 0.92 -6.76
C ARG A 112 -10.22 -0.47 -7.41
N LYS A 113 -9.07 -1.14 -7.24
CA LYS A 113 -8.76 -2.45 -7.85
C LYS A 113 -8.25 -3.53 -6.90
N GLY A 114 -7.61 -3.17 -5.78
CA GLY A 114 -7.19 -4.14 -4.76
C GLY A 114 -6.24 -5.22 -5.24
N LYS A 115 -5.30 -4.91 -6.15
CA LYS A 115 -4.39 -5.88 -6.75
C LYS A 115 -2.96 -5.36 -6.84
N VAL A 116 -2.00 -6.28 -6.73
CA VAL A 116 -0.58 -6.03 -7.03
C VAL A 116 -0.39 -6.02 -8.56
N GLY A 117 0.59 -5.24 -9.05
CA GLY A 117 0.95 -5.22 -10.47
C GLY A 117 0.13 -4.27 -11.37
N ASP A 118 -0.80 -3.47 -10.84
CA ASP A 118 -1.56 -2.53 -11.69
C ASP A 118 -0.69 -1.45 -12.35
N TRP A 119 0.54 -1.23 -11.85
CA TRP A 119 1.50 -0.28 -12.41
C TRP A 119 1.76 -0.51 -13.90
N LYS A 120 1.76 -1.77 -14.37
CA LYS A 120 1.92 -2.14 -15.79
C LYS A 120 0.88 -1.53 -16.72
N ASN A 121 -0.28 -1.15 -16.18
CA ASN A 121 -1.35 -0.51 -16.97
C ASN A 121 -1.23 1.02 -17.05
N HIS A 122 -0.24 1.63 -16.37
CA HIS A 122 -0.06 3.08 -16.31
C HIS A 122 1.31 3.52 -16.80
N PHE A 123 2.36 2.79 -16.45
CA PHE A 123 3.72 3.13 -16.86
C PHE A 123 3.95 2.82 -18.33
N SER A 124 4.53 3.76 -19.06
CA SER A 124 5.22 3.45 -20.32
C SER A 124 6.55 2.73 -20.03
N ALA A 125 7.12 2.06 -21.02
CA ALA A 125 8.43 1.41 -20.88
C ALA A 125 9.52 2.41 -20.42
N ALA A 126 9.56 3.60 -21.02
CA ALA A 126 10.50 4.65 -20.65
C ALA A 126 10.29 5.18 -19.22
N GLN A 127 9.03 5.30 -18.78
CA GLN A 127 8.73 5.68 -17.39
C GLN A 127 9.14 4.59 -16.39
N SER A 128 8.98 3.32 -16.76
CA SER A 128 9.41 2.19 -15.93
C SER A 128 10.91 2.22 -15.73
N GLU A 129 11.68 2.28 -16.82
CA GLU A 129 13.15 2.33 -16.78
C GLU A 129 13.66 3.52 -15.97
N GLN A 130 13.08 4.71 -16.19
CA GLN A 130 13.42 5.91 -15.42
C GLN A 130 13.12 5.76 -13.92
N PHE A 131 12.00 5.11 -13.57
CA PHE A 131 11.64 4.88 -12.18
C PHE A 131 12.53 3.83 -11.52
N ASP A 132 12.86 2.76 -12.24
CA ASP A 132 13.73 1.68 -11.75
C ASP A 132 15.14 2.23 -11.43
N GLU A 133 15.70 3.09 -12.29
CA GLU A 133 16.98 3.74 -12.02
C GLU A 133 16.95 4.65 -10.78
N ASP A 134 15.86 5.41 -10.58
CA ASP A 134 15.69 6.28 -9.41
C ASP A 134 15.50 5.45 -8.14
N TYR A 135 14.75 4.34 -8.24
CA TYR A 135 14.50 3.39 -7.18
C TYR A 135 15.79 2.75 -6.71
N GLU A 136 16.63 2.22 -7.62
CA GLU A 136 17.91 1.60 -7.29
C GLU A 136 18.86 2.57 -6.55
N LYS A 137 18.89 3.85 -6.97
CA LYS A 137 19.69 4.88 -6.31
C LYS A 137 19.21 5.19 -4.90
N LYS A 138 17.91 5.07 -4.62
CA LYS A 138 17.29 5.47 -3.34
C LYS A 138 17.05 4.30 -2.38
N MET A 139 16.93 3.08 -2.88
CA MET A 139 16.64 1.86 -2.12
C MET A 139 17.90 1.03 -1.95
N THR A 140 18.85 1.56 -1.19
CA THR A 140 20.19 0.96 -1.05
C THR A 140 20.29 -0.15 0.00
N ASP A 141 19.28 -0.29 0.87
CA ASP A 141 19.25 -1.36 1.86
C ASP A 141 18.71 -2.65 1.22
N VAL A 142 19.62 -3.55 0.84
CA VAL A 142 19.29 -4.82 0.18
C VAL A 142 18.46 -5.78 1.04
N THR A 143 18.31 -5.51 2.34
CA THR A 143 17.45 -6.29 3.23
C THR A 143 15.98 -5.90 3.13
N LEU A 144 15.67 -4.73 2.57
CA LEU A 144 14.31 -4.29 2.28
C LEU A 144 13.99 -4.56 0.81
N GLN A 145 13.24 -5.62 0.56
CA GLN A 145 12.87 -6.03 -0.79
C GLN A 145 11.36 -5.94 -0.96
N PHE A 146 10.93 -5.21 -1.98
CA PHE A 146 9.53 -5.12 -2.38
C PHE A 146 9.29 -6.00 -3.59
N ARG A 147 8.10 -6.62 -3.64
CA ARG A 147 7.60 -7.29 -4.83
C ARG A 147 6.72 -6.32 -5.60
N SER A 148 6.83 -6.28 -6.91
CA SER A 148 5.95 -5.47 -7.77
C SER A 148 4.84 -6.30 -8.43
N GLU A 149 4.87 -7.62 -8.20
CA GLU A 149 4.02 -8.66 -8.78
C GLU A 149 3.85 -9.81 -7.78
N ILE A 150 2.73 -10.53 -7.88
CA ILE A 150 2.42 -11.78 -7.16
C ILE A 150 1.93 -12.83 -8.15
#